data_AF-A0A5M6D7S6-F1
#
_entry.id   AF-A0A5M6D7S6-F1
#
_cell.length_a   1.000
_cell.length_b   1.000
_cell.length_c   1.000
_cell.angle_alpha   90.00
_cell.angle_beta   90.00
_cell.angle_gamma   90.00
#
_symmetry.space_group_name_H-M   'P 1'
#
loop_
_entity.id
_entity.type
_entity.pdbx_description
1 polymer ?
#
loop_
_entity_poly.entity_id
_entity_poly.type
_entity_poly.pdbx_seq_one_letter_code
_entity_poly.pdbx_strand_id
1 'polypeptide(L)'
;MRTKEQVYNYLIQPSPLFLKQVIKVEETSAYIVVQDIRKIKKLFIPDQVIANFELNFKNIQSQACKTNEYEGVNYLILPKLN
;
A
#
# COMPACT_ATOMS: atom_id res chain seq x y z
N MET A 1 -0.67 -18.63 -2.74
CA MET A 1 -1.65 -17.54 -2.93
C MET A 1 -1.47 -16.40 -1.92
N ARG A 2 -1.12 -15.21 -2.42
CA ARG A 2 -0.96 -13.97 -1.63
C ARG A 2 -2.33 -13.43 -1.15
N THR A 3 -2.44 -12.96 0.10
CA THR A 3 -3.67 -12.36 0.67
C THR A 3 -3.54 -10.86 0.94
N LYS A 4 -4.67 -10.16 1.11
CA LYS A 4 -4.63 -8.74 1.52
C LYS A 4 -3.96 -8.53 2.87
N GLU A 5 -4.14 -9.43 3.85
CA GLU A 5 -3.51 -9.25 5.16
C GLU A 5 -1.99 -9.30 5.06
N GLN A 6 -1.45 -10.20 4.23
CA GLN A 6 -0.01 -10.31 4.00
C GLN A 6 0.55 -9.01 3.40
N VAL A 7 -0.12 -8.48 2.37
CA VAL A 7 0.28 -7.20 1.73
C VAL A 7 0.15 -6.03 2.69
N TYR A 8 -0.98 -5.94 3.40
CA TYR A 8 -1.24 -4.88 4.36
C TYR A 8 -0.22 -4.86 5.48
N ASN A 9 0.04 -6.02 6.11
CA ASN A 9 0.99 -6.15 7.20
C ASN A 9 2.41 -5.81 6.76
N TYR A 10 2.84 -6.26 5.58
CA TYR A 10 4.15 -5.90 5.03
C TYR A 10 4.30 -4.39 4.84
N LEU A 11 3.30 -3.74 4.23
CA LEU A 11 3.36 -2.30 3.93
C LEU A 11 3.47 -1.45 5.19
N ILE A 12 2.76 -1.82 6.25
CA ILE A 12 2.65 -0.99 7.44
C ILE A 12 3.60 -1.42 8.56
N GLN A 13 4.50 -2.37 8.41
CA GLN A 13 5.31 -2.83 9.55
C GLN A 13 6.46 -1.84 9.89
N PRO A 14 6.61 -1.39 11.16
CA PRO A 14 5.75 -1.65 12.33
C PRO A 14 4.46 -0.82 12.31
N SER A 15 3.30 -1.46 12.57
CA SER A 15 1.92 -1.00 12.29
C SER A 15 1.51 0.32 12.98
N PRO A 16 1.79 1.50 12.42
CA PRO A 16 1.47 2.78 13.05
C PRO A 16 0.00 3.10 12.75
N LEU A 17 -0.72 3.60 13.76
CA LEU A 17 -2.13 4.01 13.61
C LEU A 17 -2.34 5.02 12.48
N PHE A 18 -1.32 5.81 12.14
CA PHE A 18 -1.33 6.77 11.04
C PHE A 18 -1.48 6.08 9.67
N LEU A 19 -0.68 5.05 9.39
CA LEU A 19 -0.70 4.36 8.09
C LEU A 19 -2.02 3.62 7.87
N LYS A 20 -2.64 3.11 8.93
CA LYS A 20 -3.95 2.44 8.85
C LYS A 20 -5.05 3.34 8.29
N GLN A 21 -4.93 4.65 8.46
CA GLN A 21 -5.93 5.61 7.99
C GLN A 21 -5.74 6.01 6.53
N VAL A 22 -4.56 5.77 5.96
CA VAL A 22 -4.14 6.29 4.64
C VAL A 22 -3.73 5.21 3.65
N ILE A 23 -3.62 3.96 4.08
CA ILE A 23 -3.37 2.80 3.22
C ILE A 23 -4.61 1.92 3.22
N LYS A 24 -5.16 1.66 2.03
CA LYS A 24 -6.24 0.68 1.84
C LYS A 24 -5.71 -0.47 1.00
N VAL A 25 -6.07 -1.69 1.39
CA VAL A 25 -5.73 -2.90 0.64
C VAL A 25 -7.01 -3.69 0.44
N GLU A 26 -7.39 -3.86 -0.82
CA GLU A 26 -8.60 -4.56 -1.23
C GLU A 26 -8.22 -5.84 -1.97
N GLU A 27 -9.06 -6.86 -1.85
CA GLU A 27 -8.82 -8.18 -2.40
C GLU A 27 -9.93 -8.55 -3.36
N THR A 28 -9.55 -8.97 -4.56
CA THR A 28 -10.45 -9.51 -5.58
C THR A 28 -10.13 -11.00 -5.79
N SER A 29 -10.84 -11.68 -6.69
CA SER A 29 -10.54 -13.09 -7.01
C SER A 29 -9.13 -13.30 -7.60
N ALA A 30 -8.65 -12.37 -8.42
CA ALA A 30 -7.37 -12.49 -9.14
C ALA A 30 -6.26 -11.54 -8.67
N TYR A 31 -6.63 -10.42 -8.04
CA TYR A 31 -5.70 -9.34 -7.71
C TYR A 31 -5.87 -8.80 -6.29
N ILE A 32 -4.81 -8.17 -5.80
CA ILE A 32 -4.83 -7.32 -4.61
C ILE A 32 -4.58 -5.89 -5.09
N VAL A 33 -5.43 -4.96 -4.65
CA VAL A 33 -5.33 -3.54 -4.97
C VAL A 33 -4.87 -2.79 -3.73
N VAL A 34 -3.72 -2.13 -3.81
CA VAL A 34 -3.22 -1.22 -2.77
C VAL A 34 -3.49 0.21 -3.19
N GLN A 35 -3.99 1.01 -2.26
CA GLN A 35 -4.25 2.44 -2.45
C GLN A 35 -3.50 3.22 -1.37
N ASP A 36 -2.61 4.11 -1.79
CA ASP A 36 -1.99 5.13 -0.94
C ASP A 36 -2.72 6.46 -1.12
N ILE A 37 -3.49 6.84 -0.10
CA ILE A 37 -4.31 8.06 -0.07
C ILE A 37 -3.70 9.15 0.84
N ARG A 38 -2.40 9.06 1.17
CA ARG A 38 -1.71 10.05 2.03
C ARG A 38 -1.86 11.47 1.50
N LYS A 39 -1.73 11.67 0.18
CA LYS A 39 -1.84 13.00 -0.46
C LYS A 39 -3.24 13.62 -0.30
N ILE A 40 -4.29 12.80 -0.19
CA ILE A 40 -5.68 13.26 0.00
C ILE A 40 -5.93 13.62 1.46
N LYS A 41 -5.59 12.74 2.40
CA LYS A 41 -5.98 12.92 3.81
C LYS A 41 -5.15 13.95 4.57
N LYS A 42 -3.96 14.33 4.08
CA LYS A 42 -3.08 15.34 4.70
C LYS A 42 -2.87 15.13 6.21
N LEU A 43 -2.82 13.87 6.66
CA LEU A 43 -2.55 13.53 8.05
C LEU A 43 -1.07 13.78 8.35
N PHE A 44 -0.77 14.26 9.56
CA PHE A 44 0.61 14.30 10.04
C PHE A 44 1.09 12.86 10.29
N ILE A 45 2.15 12.46 9.59
CA ILE A 45 2.79 11.16 9.73
C ILE A 45 4.28 11.44 9.97
N PRO A 46 4.91 10.88 11.01
CA PRO A 46 6.33 11.10 11.25
C PRO A 46 7.20 10.68 10.07
N ASP A 47 8.25 11.45 9.76
CA ASP A 47 9.12 11.21 8.61
C ASP A 47 9.74 9.82 8.60
N GLN A 48 10.14 9.30 9.76
CA GLN A 48 10.67 7.94 9.90
C GLN A 48 9.65 6.87 9.48
N VAL A 49 8.38 7.09 9.78
CA VAL A 49 7.28 6.18 9.40
C VAL A 49 7.04 6.25 7.90
N ILE A 50 7.09 7.45 7.31
CA ILE A 50 6.99 7.65 5.87
C ILE A 50 8.13 6.94 5.14
N ALA A 51 9.38 7.13 5.59
CA ALA A 51 10.55 6.53 4.95
C ALA A 51 10.49 5.00 4.94
N ASN A 52 10.10 4.38 6.06
CA ASN A 52 9.91 2.93 6.14
C ASN A 52 8.79 2.44 5.20
N PHE A 53 7.66 3.15 5.18
CA PHE A 53 6.56 2.84 4.28
C PHE A 53 6.98 2.92 2.82
N GLU A 54 7.69 3.98 2.41
CA GLU A 54 8.09 4.18 1.02
C GLU A 54 9.09 3.12 0.54
N LEU A 55 9.98 2.67 1.41
CA LEU A 55 10.86 1.54 1.14
C LEU A 55 10.06 0.27 0.85
N ASN A 56 9.11 -0.08 1.73
CA ASN A 56 8.25 -1.25 1.57
C ASN A 56 7.36 -1.12 0.32
N PHE A 57 6.80 0.06 0.09
CA PHE A 57 5.94 0.34 -1.05
C PHE A 57 6.69 0.17 -2.37
N LYS A 58 7.92 0.70 -2.47
CA LYS A 58 8.80 0.52 -3.64
C LYS A 58 9.13 -0.95 -3.90
N ASN A 59 9.38 -1.73 -2.85
CA ASN A 59 9.67 -3.17 -2.96
C ASN A 59 8.47 -4.00 -3.46
N ILE A 60 7.26 -3.63 -3.05
CA ILE A 60 6.04 -4.26 -3.54
C ILE A 60 5.70 -3.75 -4.94
N GLN A 61 6.06 -2.50 -5.26
CA GLN A 61 5.79 -1.90 -6.56
C GLN A 61 6.48 -2.62 -7.72
N SER A 62 7.69 -3.14 -7.50
CA SER A 62 8.39 -3.97 -8.50
C SER A 62 7.69 -5.30 -8.80
N GLN A 63 6.74 -5.72 -7.96
CA GLN A 63 5.96 -6.95 -8.11
C GLN A 63 4.55 -6.70 -8.65
N ALA A 64 4.22 -5.44 -8.94
CA ALA A 64 2.91 -5.05 -9.44
C ALA A 64 2.78 -5.27 -10.94
N CYS A 65 1.62 -5.76 -11.36
CA CYS A 65 1.26 -5.83 -12.77
C CYS A 65 0.97 -4.44 -13.33
N LYS A 66 0.46 -3.53 -12.50
CA LYS A 66 0.12 -2.17 -12.90
C LYS A 66 0.29 -1.21 -11.73
N THR A 67 0.78 -0.01 -12.06
CA THR A 67 0.87 1.12 -11.15
C THR A 67 0.20 2.31 -11.82
N ASN A 68 -0.57 3.10 -11.08
CA ASN A 68 -1.22 4.29 -11.61
C ASN A 68 -1.36 5.36 -10.52
N GLU A 69 -1.39 6.63 -10.90
CA GLU A 69 -1.74 7.73 -10.01
C GLU A 69 -3.00 8.40 -10.56
N TYR A 70 -4.04 8.55 -9.73
CA TYR A 70 -5.27 9.23 -10.11
C TYR A 70 -5.80 10.04 -8.93
N GLU A 71 -6.05 11.33 -9.16
CA GLU A 71 -6.54 12.29 -8.14
C GLU A 71 -5.76 12.26 -6.80
N GLY A 72 -4.45 12.07 -6.87
CA GLY A 72 -3.59 12.00 -5.69
C GLY A 72 -3.64 10.67 -4.93
N VAL A 73 -4.25 9.63 -5.49
CA VAL A 73 -4.17 8.25 -5.00
C VAL A 73 -3.18 7.46 -5.86
N ASN A 74 -2.20 6.84 -5.21
CA ASN A 74 -1.37 5.86 -5.90
C ASN A 74 -2.04 4.49 -5.80
N TYR A 75 -2.34 3.92 -6.95
CA TYR A 75 -2.90 2.58 -7.12
C TYR A 75 -1.82 1.60 -7.52
N LEU A 76 -1.84 0.45 -6.87
CA LEU A 76 -0.94 -0.64 -7.15
C LEU A 76 -1.72 -1.94 -7.27
N ILE A 77 -1.63 -2.61 -8.42
CA ILE A 77 -2.33 -3.86 -8.69
C ILE A 77 -1.32 -5.00 -8.62
N LEU A 78 -1.44 -5.82 -7.59
CA LEU A 78 -0.63 -7.00 -7.36
C LEU A 78 -1.37 -8.25 -7.84
N PRO A 79 -0.68 -9.18 -8.52
CA PRO A 79 -1.26 -10.49 -8.80
C PRO A 79 -1.36 -11.28 -7.50
N LYS A 80 -2.45 -12.03 -7.33
CA LYS A 80 -2.49 -13.13 -6.38
C LYS A 80 -1.68 -14.29 -6.97
N LEU A 81 -0.35 -14.20 -6.89
CA LEU A 81 0.53 -15.30 -7.31
C LEU A 81 0.06 -16.59 -6.63
N ASN A 82 -0.09 -17.67 -7.41
CA ASN A 82 -0.33 -19.01 -6.88
C ASN A 82 0.90 -19.49 -6.12
#